data_AF-A0A8J3QSM7-F1
#
_entry.id   AF-A0A8J3QSM7-F1
#
_cell.length_a   1.000
_cell.length_b   1.000
_cell.length_c   1.000
_cell.angle_alpha   90.00
_cell.angle_beta   90.00
_cell.angle_gamma   90.00
#
_symmetry.space_group_name_H-M   'P 1'
#
loop_
_entity.id
_entity.type
_entity.pdbx_description
1 polymer ?
#
loop_
_entity_poly.entity_id
_entity_poly.type
_entity_poly.pdbx_seq_one_letter_code
_entity_poly.pdbx_strand_id
1 'polypeptide(L)'
;MTGMSIRRQWRGIASGMLAVAVLLGGWAGVRWWRDKPPYGPEAVAAHAIVQMVGNDSVWPVLTGWGVRRESFNVPYLDPGWQLVAGQVRYTMPRSARNAGQYWILVEDMRSRYLARSIWGTGPDPGKVWQGWDGAVSAGVSGYPWLSDYRSTDSGGVSVPTDAPGPVEFVAMIPPSIGPIAVSDLTVSLVFLGKNRHVYWAQRLLG
;
A
#
# COMPACT_ATOMS: atom_id res chain seq x y z
N MET A 1 -51.25 -20.68 42.91
CA MET A 1 -49.86 -20.26 43.24
C MET A 1 -48.99 -20.48 41.99
N THR A 2 -48.93 -19.51 41.07
CA THR A 2 -48.25 -19.69 39.76
C THR A 2 -47.77 -18.36 39.14
N GLY A 3 -47.63 -17.30 39.93
CA GLY A 3 -47.23 -15.96 39.43
C GLY A 3 -45.79 -15.56 39.69
N MET A 4 -45.07 -16.32 40.56
CA MET A 4 -43.78 -15.88 41.10
C MET A 4 -42.55 -16.41 40.34
N SER A 5 -42.68 -17.47 39.53
CA SER A 5 -41.56 -18.03 38.75
C SER A 5 -41.25 -17.26 37.46
N ILE A 6 -42.28 -16.71 36.81
CA ILE A 6 -42.15 -16.03 35.50
C ILE A 6 -41.28 -14.76 35.64
N ARG A 7 -41.51 -13.91 36.66
CA ARG A 7 -40.74 -12.66 36.83
C ARG A 7 -39.26 -12.88 37.14
N ARG A 8 -38.89 -14.00 37.79
CA ARG A 8 -37.49 -14.36 38.06
C ARG A 8 -36.79 -14.85 36.78
N GLN A 9 -37.51 -15.59 35.95
CA GLN A 9 -37.01 -16.10 34.67
C GLN A 9 -36.77 -14.97 33.66
N TRP A 10 -37.68 -14.00 33.56
CA TRP A 10 -37.50 -12.81 32.71
C TRP A 10 -36.34 -11.91 33.14
N ARG A 11 -36.12 -11.76 34.46
CA ARG A 11 -34.96 -11.03 34.98
C ARG A 11 -33.63 -11.72 34.66
N GLY A 12 -33.58 -13.05 34.72
CA GLY A 12 -32.39 -13.82 34.34
C GLY A 12 -32.05 -13.68 32.84
N ILE A 13 -33.06 -13.75 31.98
CA ILE A 13 -32.90 -13.58 30.52
C ILE A 13 -32.48 -12.14 30.19
N ALA A 14 -33.13 -11.13 30.78
CA ALA A 14 -32.79 -9.72 30.54
C ALA A 14 -31.36 -9.39 30.99
N SER A 15 -30.94 -9.86 32.17
CA SER A 15 -29.56 -9.68 32.65
C SER A 15 -28.54 -10.43 31.79
N GLY A 16 -28.87 -11.63 31.32
CA GLY A 16 -28.02 -12.39 30.41
C GLY A 16 -27.83 -11.69 29.06
N MET A 17 -28.90 -11.17 28.47
CA MET A 17 -28.83 -10.40 27.22
C MET A 17 -28.04 -9.10 27.39
N LEU A 18 -28.20 -8.40 28.51
CA LEU A 18 -27.44 -7.18 28.79
C LEU A 18 -25.93 -7.47 28.91
N ALA A 19 -25.56 -8.55 29.59
CA ALA A 19 -24.16 -8.96 29.70
C ALA A 19 -23.53 -9.29 28.33
N VAL A 20 -24.28 -10.01 27.47
CA VAL A 20 -23.85 -10.29 26.09
C VAL A 20 -23.71 -9.00 25.28
N ALA A 21 -24.66 -8.08 25.37
CA ALA A 21 -24.60 -6.80 24.67
C ALA A 21 -23.41 -5.94 25.13
N VAL A 22 -23.10 -5.91 26.42
CA VAL A 22 -21.93 -5.20 26.97
C VAL A 22 -20.62 -5.83 26.51
N LEU A 23 -20.53 -7.17 26.48
CA LEU A 23 -19.34 -7.86 25.98
C LEU A 23 -19.12 -7.61 24.49
N LEU A 24 -20.18 -7.69 23.67
CA LEU A 24 -20.11 -7.41 22.24
C LEU A 24 -19.77 -5.94 21.97
N GLY A 25 -20.43 -5.01 22.68
CA GLY A 25 -20.17 -3.57 22.55
C GLY A 25 -18.77 -3.18 23.02
N GLY A 26 -18.30 -3.76 24.13
CA GLY A 26 -16.95 -3.56 24.64
C GLY A 26 -15.88 -4.09 23.68
N TRP A 27 -16.09 -5.29 23.12
CA TRP A 27 -15.18 -5.88 22.15
C TRP A 27 -15.13 -5.08 20.84
N ALA A 28 -16.30 -4.66 20.32
CA ALA A 28 -16.38 -3.81 19.13
C ALA A 28 -15.72 -2.44 19.36
N GLY A 29 -15.91 -1.83 20.54
CA GLY A 29 -15.26 -0.56 20.90
C GLY A 29 -13.74 -0.66 21.00
N VAL A 30 -13.22 -1.74 21.61
CA VAL A 30 -11.78 -2.00 21.68
C VAL A 30 -11.20 -2.24 20.29
N ARG A 31 -11.90 -2.97 19.43
CA ARG A 31 -11.49 -3.21 18.05
C ARG A 31 -11.43 -1.90 17.27
N TRP A 32 -12.50 -1.09 17.33
CA TRP A 32 -12.55 0.22 16.65
C TRP A 32 -11.45 1.16 17.11
N TRP A 33 -11.12 1.18 18.41
CA TRP A 33 -10.06 2.04 18.93
C TRP A 33 -8.65 1.56 18.52
N ARG A 34 -8.44 0.25 18.41
CA ARG A 34 -7.17 -0.36 17.96
C ARG A 34 -6.96 -0.30 16.46
N ASP A 35 -8.03 -0.30 15.67
CA ASP A 35 -7.99 -0.28 14.21
C ASP A 35 -8.02 1.14 13.62
N LYS A 36 -7.59 2.17 14.37
CA LYS A 36 -7.38 3.51 13.80
C LYS A 36 -5.95 3.65 13.28
N PRO A 37 -5.75 4.29 12.12
CA PRO A 37 -4.41 4.63 11.69
C PRO A 37 -3.74 5.57 12.70
N PRO A 38 -2.45 5.37 13.02
CA PRO A 38 -1.68 6.31 13.84
C PRO A 38 -1.49 7.70 13.20
N TYR A 39 -1.75 7.85 11.90
CA TYR A 39 -1.72 9.10 11.13
C TYR A 39 -2.41 8.91 9.77
N GLY A 40 -2.98 9.99 9.23
CA GLY A 40 -3.54 10.01 7.87
C GLY A 40 -2.48 10.22 6.78
N PRO A 41 -2.86 10.04 5.50
CA PRO A 41 -1.95 10.23 4.35
C PRO A 41 -1.36 11.65 4.27
N GLU A 42 -2.11 12.66 4.71
CA GLU A 42 -1.68 14.06 4.73
C GLU A 42 -0.43 14.30 5.59
N ALA A 43 -0.24 13.53 6.65
CA ALA A 43 0.95 13.65 7.51
C ALA A 43 2.24 13.20 6.80
N VAL A 44 2.10 12.36 5.77
CA VAL A 44 3.22 11.81 4.99
C VAL A 44 3.67 12.79 3.91
N ALA A 45 2.77 13.70 3.48
CA ALA A 45 3.03 14.70 2.43
C ALA A 45 3.71 14.09 1.19
N ALA A 46 3.25 12.89 0.81
CA ALA A 46 3.87 12.11 -0.26
C ALA A 46 3.59 12.71 -1.64
N HIS A 47 4.58 12.64 -2.52
CA HIS A 47 4.45 12.97 -3.94
C HIS A 47 5.33 12.05 -4.78
N ALA A 48 4.91 11.81 -6.03
CA ALA A 48 5.64 10.99 -6.97
C ALA A 48 6.04 11.81 -8.19
N ILE A 49 7.24 11.55 -8.71
CA ILE A 49 7.65 11.94 -10.06
C ILE A 49 7.94 10.67 -10.85
N VAL A 50 7.60 10.68 -12.15
CA VAL A 50 7.67 9.50 -13.01
C VAL A 50 8.12 9.91 -14.41
N GLN A 51 8.93 9.06 -15.05
CA GLN A 51 9.40 9.24 -16.42
C GLN A 51 9.38 7.90 -17.16
N MET A 52 8.95 7.94 -18.43
CA MET A 52 9.17 6.85 -19.37
C MET A 52 10.65 6.83 -19.76
N VAL A 53 11.31 5.69 -19.66
CA VAL A 53 12.75 5.53 -19.95
C VAL A 53 13.01 4.28 -20.78
N GLY A 54 14.14 4.26 -21.50
CA GLY A 54 14.71 3.06 -22.12
C GLY A 54 15.95 2.58 -21.36
N ASN A 55 16.54 1.46 -21.84
CA ASN A 55 17.76 0.88 -21.27
C ASN A 55 18.91 1.90 -21.16
N ASP A 56 19.05 2.78 -22.16
CA ASP A 56 20.16 3.74 -22.20
C ASP A 56 19.93 4.98 -21.31
N SER A 57 18.66 5.32 -21.04
CA SER A 57 18.30 6.54 -20.30
C SER A 57 17.96 6.30 -18.83
N VAL A 58 17.69 5.05 -18.42
CA VAL A 58 17.29 4.74 -17.04
C VAL A 58 18.37 5.13 -16.03
N TRP A 59 19.65 4.82 -16.32
CA TRP A 59 20.75 5.17 -15.42
C TRP A 59 21.01 6.68 -15.33
N PRO A 60 21.08 7.45 -16.43
CA PRO A 60 21.13 8.91 -16.35
C PRO A 60 20.05 9.53 -15.46
N VAL A 61 18.80 9.05 -15.55
CA VAL A 61 17.68 9.53 -14.72
C VAL A 61 17.90 9.17 -13.24
N LEU A 62 18.18 7.90 -12.95
CA LEU A 62 18.40 7.42 -11.58
C LEU A 62 19.59 8.11 -10.90
N THR A 63 20.70 8.29 -11.62
CA THR A 63 21.87 9.03 -11.12
C THR A 63 21.52 10.49 -10.86
N GLY A 64 20.71 11.12 -11.71
CA GLY A 64 20.18 12.47 -11.49
C GLY A 64 19.34 12.60 -10.21
N TRP A 65 18.73 11.50 -9.76
CA TRP A 65 18.03 11.40 -8.48
C TRP A 65 18.90 10.98 -7.31
N GLY A 66 20.19 10.70 -7.55
CA GLY A 66 21.17 10.33 -6.52
C GLY A 66 21.28 8.82 -6.25
N VAL A 67 20.65 7.97 -7.07
CA VAL A 67 20.80 6.51 -6.98
C VAL A 67 22.17 6.09 -7.51
N ARG A 68 22.85 5.21 -6.78
CA ARG A 68 24.15 4.67 -7.20
C ARG A 68 23.98 3.34 -7.92
N ARG A 69 24.84 3.04 -8.89
CA ARG A 69 24.74 1.84 -9.71
C ARG A 69 24.90 0.55 -8.91
N GLU A 70 25.79 0.59 -7.93
CA GLU A 70 26.09 -0.50 -7.02
C GLU A 70 24.96 -0.78 -6.01
N SER A 71 24.06 0.17 -5.76
CA SER A 71 22.98 0.04 -4.77
C SER A 71 21.65 -0.41 -5.37
N PHE A 72 21.57 -0.59 -6.69
CA PHE A 72 20.33 -0.93 -7.36
C PHE A 72 20.57 -1.68 -8.67
N ASN A 73 19.98 -2.86 -8.82
CA ASN A 73 20.06 -3.61 -10.07
C ASN A 73 18.80 -3.30 -10.90
N VAL A 74 18.97 -2.53 -11.96
CA VAL A 74 17.90 -2.21 -12.90
C VAL A 74 17.77 -3.37 -13.90
N PRO A 75 16.56 -3.91 -14.12
CA PRO A 75 16.37 -4.96 -15.12
C PRO A 75 16.71 -4.47 -16.52
N TYR A 76 17.26 -5.35 -17.34
CA TYR A 76 17.45 -5.09 -18.76
C TYR A 76 16.15 -5.39 -19.51
N LEU A 77 15.70 -4.46 -20.37
CA LEU A 77 14.50 -4.69 -21.19
C LEU A 77 14.79 -5.62 -22.36
N ASP A 78 13.93 -6.63 -22.50
CA ASP A 78 13.72 -7.31 -23.78
C ASP A 78 13.01 -6.38 -24.78
N PRO A 79 13.14 -6.63 -26.09
CA PRO A 79 12.44 -5.84 -27.12
C PRO A 79 10.93 -5.74 -26.88
N GLY A 80 10.39 -4.52 -26.98
CA GLY A 80 8.95 -4.24 -26.86
C GLY A 80 8.45 -3.99 -25.43
N TRP A 81 9.25 -4.28 -24.41
CA TRP A 81 8.96 -3.84 -23.04
C TRP A 81 9.23 -2.35 -22.86
N GLN A 82 8.54 -1.74 -21.89
CA GLN A 82 8.72 -0.32 -21.53
C GLN A 82 9.19 -0.22 -20.08
N LEU A 83 10.11 0.70 -19.78
CA LEU A 83 10.51 1.04 -18.41
C LEU A 83 9.85 2.34 -17.97
N VAL A 84 9.44 2.33 -16.72
CA VAL A 84 8.97 3.49 -15.98
C VAL A 84 9.91 3.67 -14.81
N ALA A 85 10.66 4.77 -14.78
CA ALA A 85 11.42 5.17 -13.61
C ALA A 85 10.59 6.14 -12.78
N GLY A 86 10.57 5.99 -11.46
CA GLY A 86 9.90 6.93 -10.58
C GLY A 86 10.61 7.15 -9.25
N GLN A 87 10.26 8.24 -8.60
CA GLN A 87 10.72 8.58 -7.26
C GLN A 87 9.52 9.00 -6.43
N VAL A 88 9.33 8.35 -5.28
CA VAL A 88 8.34 8.70 -4.27
C VAL A 88 9.04 9.39 -3.12
N ARG A 89 8.73 10.66 -2.95
CA ARG A 89 9.22 11.49 -1.84
C ARG A 89 8.14 11.57 -0.78
N TYR A 90 8.54 11.42 0.46
CA TYR A 90 7.65 11.53 1.60
C TYR A 90 8.38 12.04 2.84
N THR A 91 7.61 12.62 3.75
CA THR A 91 8.04 12.96 5.11
C THR A 91 7.66 11.82 6.03
N MET A 92 8.51 11.48 6.99
CA MET A 92 8.20 10.47 8.01
C MET A 92 7.53 11.16 9.23
N PRO A 93 6.22 10.93 9.49
CA PRO A 93 5.59 11.43 10.71
C PRO A 93 6.26 10.87 11.96
N ARG A 94 6.24 11.62 13.07
CA ARG A 94 6.78 11.11 14.35
C ARG A 94 6.10 9.82 14.81
N SER A 95 4.80 9.67 14.54
CA SER A 95 4.01 8.47 14.84
C SER A 95 4.22 7.31 13.86
N ALA A 96 5.04 7.49 12.80
CA ALA A 96 5.31 6.47 11.80
C ALA A 96 6.34 5.43 12.25
N ARG A 97 7.11 5.71 13.31
CA ARG A 97 8.09 4.75 13.80
C ARG A 97 7.42 3.42 14.14
N ASN A 98 7.82 2.36 13.44
CA ASN A 98 7.34 1.01 13.68
C ASN A 98 5.79 0.90 13.59
N ALA A 99 5.17 1.66 12.68
CA ALA A 99 3.71 1.65 12.47
C ALA A 99 3.26 0.60 11.45
N GLY A 100 4.14 0.25 10.50
CA GLY A 100 3.86 -0.74 9.46
C GLY A 100 4.78 -0.53 8.26
N GLN A 101 4.20 -0.64 7.07
CA GLN A 101 4.91 -0.48 5.80
C GLN A 101 4.11 0.39 4.84
N TYR A 102 4.82 1.16 4.02
CA TYR A 102 4.26 1.74 2.82
C TYR A 102 4.49 0.81 1.64
N TRP A 103 3.52 0.76 0.73
CA TRP A 103 3.57 0.04 -0.52
C TRP A 103 3.41 1.03 -1.67
N ILE A 104 4.37 1.05 -2.58
CA ILE A 104 4.34 1.82 -3.81
C ILE A 104 3.87 0.89 -4.93
N LEU A 105 2.77 1.29 -5.56
CA LEU A 105 2.11 0.56 -6.64
C LEU A 105 2.08 1.41 -7.90
N VAL A 106 2.22 0.78 -9.07
CA VAL A 106 2.19 1.44 -10.37
C VAL A 106 1.16 0.75 -11.25
N GLU A 107 0.15 1.48 -11.71
CA GLU A 107 -0.96 0.95 -12.52
C GLU A 107 -1.08 1.71 -13.84
N ASP A 108 -1.28 1.02 -14.95
CA ASP A 108 -1.81 1.61 -16.18
C ASP A 108 -3.34 1.71 -16.08
N MET A 109 -3.86 2.93 -16.04
CA MET A 109 -5.29 3.23 -15.87
C MET A 109 -6.13 2.75 -17.04
N ARG A 110 -5.58 2.65 -18.25
CA ARG A 110 -6.33 2.25 -19.46
C ARG A 110 -6.66 0.77 -19.43
N SER A 111 -5.69 -0.05 -19.05
CA SER A 111 -5.81 -1.51 -19.04
C SER A 111 -6.05 -2.11 -17.65
N ARG A 112 -6.00 -1.27 -16.59
CA ARG A 112 -6.00 -1.71 -15.18
C ARG A 112 -4.85 -2.66 -14.84
N TYR A 113 -3.76 -2.57 -15.60
CA TYR A 113 -2.59 -3.41 -15.38
C TYR A 113 -1.75 -2.86 -14.23
N LEU A 114 -1.65 -3.63 -13.14
CA LEU A 114 -0.63 -3.41 -12.12
C LEU A 114 0.73 -3.92 -12.60
N ALA A 115 1.75 -3.08 -12.48
CA ALA A 115 3.14 -3.48 -12.70
C ALA A 115 3.52 -4.62 -11.75
N ARG A 116 3.74 -5.80 -12.33
CA ARG A 116 4.15 -7.02 -11.60
C ARG A 116 5.64 -7.02 -11.32
N SER A 117 6.37 -6.45 -12.27
CA SER A 117 7.82 -6.36 -12.30
C SER A 117 8.21 -4.94 -11.90
N ILE A 118 8.34 -4.72 -10.59
CA ILE A 118 8.75 -3.45 -10.01
C ILE A 118 9.87 -3.66 -9.00
N TRP A 119 10.91 -2.86 -9.12
CA TRP A 119 12.10 -2.87 -8.28
C TRP A 119 12.23 -1.51 -7.60
N GLY A 120 12.71 -1.50 -6.37
CA GLY A 120 12.89 -0.28 -5.60
C GLY A 120 14.24 -0.20 -4.90
N THR A 121 14.66 1.03 -4.61
CA THR A 121 15.82 1.36 -3.77
C THR A 121 15.54 2.65 -3.01
N GLY A 122 16.43 3.02 -2.08
CA GLY A 122 16.33 4.25 -1.31
C GLY A 122 17.60 4.49 -0.50
N PRO A 123 17.61 5.49 0.41
CA PRO A 123 18.78 5.83 1.21
C PRO A 123 19.29 4.68 2.09
N ASP A 124 18.42 3.76 2.48
CA ASP A 124 18.76 2.50 3.15
C ASP A 124 18.24 1.32 2.30
N PRO A 125 19.03 0.83 1.32
CA PRO A 125 18.58 -0.20 0.39
C PRO A 125 18.13 -1.50 1.07
N GLY A 126 18.67 -1.81 2.26
CA GLY A 126 18.29 -3.00 3.03
C GLY A 126 16.87 -2.95 3.61
N LYS A 127 16.22 -1.78 3.57
CA LYS A 127 14.84 -1.57 4.01
C LYS A 127 13.84 -1.48 2.86
N VAL A 128 14.27 -1.60 1.61
CA VAL A 128 13.37 -1.57 0.46
C VAL A 128 13.20 -2.99 -0.05
N TRP A 129 11.97 -3.49 0.01
CA TRP A 129 11.61 -4.83 -0.45
C TRP A 129 10.74 -4.76 -1.70
N GLN A 130 10.77 -5.86 -2.44
CA GLN A 130 10.02 -6.04 -3.67
C GLN A 130 9.19 -7.31 -3.53
N GLY A 131 8.00 -7.30 -4.11
CA GLY A 131 7.15 -8.48 -4.14
C GLY A 131 5.70 -8.10 -3.95
N TRP A 132 4.95 -8.97 -3.27
CA TRP A 132 3.53 -8.74 -3.02
C TRP A 132 3.13 -9.25 -1.65
N ASP A 133 2.18 -8.56 -1.03
CA ASP A 133 1.54 -9.00 0.19
C ASP A 133 0.03 -9.12 -0.06
N GLY A 134 -0.53 -10.33 0.12
CA GLY A 134 -1.96 -10.58 -0.06
C GLY A 134 -2.88 -9.76 0.85
N ALA A 135 -2.37 -9.21 1.96
CA ALA A 135 -3.10 -8.25 2.78
C ALA A 135 -3.33 -6.92 2.07
N VAL A 136 -2.43 -6.52 1.17
CA VAL A 136 -2.63 -5.37 0.28
C VAL A 136 -3.81 -5.67 -0.65
N SER A 137 -3.82 -6.82 -1.35
CA SER A 137 -4.97 -7.24 -2.20
C SER A 137 -6.30 -7.21 -1.45
N ALA A 138 -6.33 -7.72 -0.22
CA ALA A 138 -7.55 -7.75 0.58
C ALA A 138 -8.02 -6.33 0.96
N GLY A 139 -7.10 -5.47 1.42
CA GLY A 139 -7.43 -4.14 1.91
C GLY A 139 -7.71 -3.11 0.82
N VAL A 140 -7.07 -3.23 -0.35
CA VAL A 140 -7.29 -2.29 -1.47
C VAL A 140 -8.66 -2.45 -2.14
N SER A 141 -9.40 -3.54 -1.86
CA SER A 141 -10.79 -3.71 -2.31
C SER A 141 -11.73 -2.59 -1.84
N GLY A 142 -11.39 -1.89 -0.75
CA GLY A 142 -12.12 -0.72 -0.27
C GLY A 142 -11.88 0.56 -1.09
N TYR A 143 -10.97 0.52 -2.07
CA TYR A 143 -10.60 1.63 -2.93
C TYR A 143 -10.97 1.26 -4.38
N PRO A 144 -12.11 1.73 -4.92
CA PRO A 144 -12.58 1.32 -6.24
C PRO A 144 -11.60 1.64 -7.39
N TRP A 145 -10.78 2.66 -7.21
CA TRP A 145 -9.74 3.01 -8.17
C TRP A 145 -8.50 2.10 -8.11
N LEU A 146 -8.51 1.14 -7.17
CA LEU A 146 -7.52 0.10 -6.92
C LEU A 146 -8.16 -1.30 -7.07
N SER A 147 -9.34 -1.46 -7.68
CA SER A 147 -10.17 -2.66 -7.47
C SER A 147 -9.72 -3.94 -8.17
N ASP A 148 -8.79 -3.89 -9.12
CA ASP A 148 -8.39 -5.05 -9.95
C ASP A 148 -7.09 -5.75 -9.51
N TYR A 149 -6.56 -5.48 -8.30
CA TYR A 149 -5.37 -6.16 -7.73
C TYR A 149 -5.58 -7.62 -7.28
N ARG A 150 -6.51 -8.36 -7.92
CA ARG A 150 -6.88 -9.74 -7.56
C ARG A 150 -5.93 -10.81 -8.08
N SER A 151 -4.84 -10.43 -8.73
CA SER A 151 -3.87 -11.36 -9.29
C SER A 151 -2.79 -11.74 -8.28
N THR A 152 -2.49 -13.04 -8.17
CA THR A 152 -1.29 -13.60 -7.50
C THR A 152 0.02 -13.17 -8.15
N ASP A 153 -0.08 -12.45 -9.26
CA ASP A 153 0.99 -12.01 -10.11
C ASP A 153 1.12 -10.48 -9.99
N SER A 154 0.95 -9.94 -8.79
CA SER A 154 1.01 -8.50 -8.52
C SER A 154 2.39 -8.11 -7.99
N GLY A 155 2.81 -6.87 -8.20
CA GLY A 155 4.11 -6.36 -7.76
C GLY A 155 3.96 -5.04 -7.03
N GLY A 156 4.86 -4.81 -6.08
CA GLY A 156 4.97 -3.56 -5.34
C GLY A 156 6.34 -3.41 -4.70
N VAL A 157 6.69 -2.16 -4.43
CA VAL A 157 7.86 -1.83 -3.60
C VAL A 157 7.35 -1.53 -2.21
N SER A 158 7.83 -2.26 -1.20
CA SER A 158 7.48 -2.01 0.19
C SER A 158 8.64 -1.45 0.98
N VAL A 159 8.33 -0.57 1.91
CA VAL A 159 9.32 0.09 2.76
C VAL A 159 8.73 0.27 4.17
N PRO A 160 9.49 0.05 5.26
CA PRO A 160 9.03 0.36 6.61
C PRO A 160 8.62 1.82 6.70
N THR A 161 7.59 2.09 7.49
CA THR A 161 7.15 3.47 7.76
C THR A 161 8.20 4.30 8.50
N ASP A 162 9.29 3.68 8.98
CA ASP A 162 10.43 4.33 9.62
C ASP A 162 11.67 4.50 8.73
N ALA A 163 11.61 4.10 7.46
CA ALA A 163 12.71 4.29 6.53
C ALA A 163 12.68 5.71 5.93
N PRO A 164 13.85 6.37 5.80
CA PRO A 164 13.94 7.67 5.15
C PRO A 164 13.58 7.58 3.66
N GLY A 165 12.86 8.58 3.16
CA GLY A 165 12.68 8.79 1.72
C GLY A 165 13.80 9.68 1.13
N PRO A 166 13.83 9.88 -0.20
CA PRO A 166 12.94 9.29 -1.21
C PRO A 166 13.10 7.78 -1.38
N VAL A 167 12.13 7.15 -2.03
CA VAL A 167 12.24 5.77 -2.55
C VAL A 167 12.13 5.84 -4.07
N GLU A 168 13.16 5.40 -4.76
CA GLU A 168 13.17 5.26 -6.21
C GLU A 168 12.68 3.87 -6.61
N PHE A 169 12.02 3.81 -7.76
CA PHE A 169 11.59 2.55 -8.32
C PHE A 169 11.77 2.53 -9.84
N VAL A 170 11.84 1.32 -10.37
CA VAL A 170 11.73 1.04 -11.80
C VAL A 170 10.68 -0.04 -11.98
N ALA A 171 9.70 0.21 -12.85
CA ALA A 171 8.68 -0.74 -13.23
C ALA A 171 8.81 -1.12 -14.70
N MET A 172 8.57 -2.39 -15.01
CA MET A 172 8.50 -2.91 -16.37
C MET A 172 7.04 -3.11 -16.78
N ILE A 173 6.70 -2.65 -17.98
CA ILE A 173 5.38 -2.80 -18.58
C ILE A 173 5.52 -3.66 -19.84
N PRO A 174 4.75 -4.77 -19.95
CA PRO A 174 4.89 -5.71 -21.04
C PRO A 174 4.29 -5.15 -22.35
N PRO A 175 4.77 -5.61 -23.51
CA PRO A 175 4.28 -5.17 -24.82
C PRO A 175 2.77 -5.42 -25.02
N SER A 176 2.17 -6.39 -24.32
CA SER A 176 0.73 -6.69 -24.40
C SER A 176 -0.18 -5.55 -23.92
N ILE A 177 0.35 -4.60 -23.16
CA ILE A 177 -0.38 -3.39 -22.71
C ILE A 177 -0.34 -2.27 -23.76
N GLY A 178 0.49 -2.43 -24.79
CA GLY A 178 0.77 -1.41 -25.79
C GLY A 178 1.58 -0.23 -25.24
N PRO A 179 1.92 0.74 -26.10
CA PRO A 179 2.63 1.95 -25.67
C PRO A 179 1.84 2.71 -24.59
N ILE A 180 2.54 3.15 -23.54
CA ILE A 180 1.95 3.91 -22.44
C ILE A 180 2.61 5.29 -22.32
N ALA A 181 1.83 6.30 -21.94
CA ALA A 181 2.34 7.61 -21.54
C ALA A 181 2.31 7.77 -20.02
N VAL A 182 3.05 8.74 -19.48
CA VAL A 182 3.01 9.05 -18.04
C VAL A 182 1.58 9.42 -17.59
N SER A 183 0.79 10.06 -18.45
CA SER A 183 -0.62 10.40 -18.17
C SER A 183 -1.53 9.19 -18.02
N ASP A 184 -1.10 8.02 -18.49
CA ASP A 184 -1.86 6.78 -18.36
C ASP A 184 -1.53 6.06 -17.05
N LEU A 185 -0.51 6.52 -16.31
CA LEU A 185 -0.01 5.88 -15.11
C LEU A 185 -0.62 6.49 -13.85
N THR A 186 -1.00 5.60 -12.93
CA THR A 186 -1.24 5.94 -11.53
C THR A 186 -0.10 5.41 -10.67
N VAL A 187 0.45 6.27 -9.81
CA VAL A 187 1.35 5.85 -8.72
C VAL A 187 0.60 5.99 -7.41
N SER A 188 0.55 4.92 -6.63
CA SER A 188 -0.18 4.86 -5.37
C SER A 188 0.74 4.58 -4.21
N LEU A 189 0.46 5.20 -3.08
CA LEU A 189 1.06 4.88 -1.78
C LEU A 189 -0.02 4.27 -0.88
N VAL A 190 0.22 3.04 -0.43
CA VAL A 190 -0.69 2.31 0.45
C VAL A 190 -0.02 2.12 1.81
N PHE A 191 -0.69 2.48 2.90
CA PHE A 191 -0.20 2.20 4.24
C PHE A 191 -0.82 0.92 4.78
N LEU A 192 0.04 -0.09 4.93
CA LEU A 192 -0.26 -1.36 5.56
C LEU A 192 0.22 -1.31 7.01
N GLY A 193 -0.72 -1.36 7.95
CA GLY A 193 -0.41 -1.46 9.38
C GLY A 193 0.25 -2.79 9.74
N LYS A 194 0.91 -2.83 10.91
CA LYS A 194 1.46 -4.08 11.48
C LYS A 194 0.43 -5.21 11.67
N ASN A 195 -0.82 -4.85 11.90
CA ASN A 195 -1.94 -5.79 11.95
C ASN A 195 -2.36 -6.30 10.56
N ARG A 196 -1.61 -5.95 9.51
CA ARG A 196 -1.88 -6.31 8.12
C ARG A 196 -3.21 -5.73 7.60
N HIS A 197 -3.69 -4.65 8.21
CA HIS A 197 -4.82 -3.88 7.69
C HIS A 197 -4.30 -2.73 6.83
N VAL A 198 -4.89 -2.56 5.64
CA VAL A 198 -4.70 -1.35 4.85
C VAL A 198 -5.50 -0.24 5.53
N TYR A 199 -4.80 0.77 6.05
CA TYR A 199 -5.45 1.88 6.73
C TYR A 199 -5.87 2.99 5.77
N TRP A 200 -5.00 3.31 4.82
CA TRP A 200 -5.29 4.28 3.77
C TRP A 200 -4.52 3.94 2.51
N ALA A 201 -5.02 4.43 1.38
CA ALA A 201 -4.34 4.46 0.10
C ALA A 201 -4.49 5.86 -0.51
N GLN A 202 -3.40 6.38 -1.06
CA GLN A 202 -3.33 7.70 -1.66
C GLN A 202 -2.80 7.59 -3.09
N ARG A 203 -3.46 8.27 -4.02
CA ARG A 203 -2.92 8.51 -5.36
C ARG A 203 -1.90 9.66 -5.30
N LEU A 204 -0.67 9.40 -5.74
CA LEU A 204 0.41 10.38 -5.80
C LEU A 204 0.57 11.00 -7.18
N LEU A 205 0.20 10.25 -8.21
CA LEU A 205 0.16 10.63 -9.61
C LEU A 205 -1.05 9.94 -10.26
N GLY A 206 -1.74 10.60 -11.18
CA GLY A 206 -2.81 10.02 -12.01
C GLY A 206 -4.05 10.89 -12.13
#